data_AF-A0A0Q0Y5D9-F1
#
_entry.id   AF-A0A0Q0Y5D9-F1
#
_cell.length_a   1.000
_cell.length_b   1.000
_cell.length_c   1.000
_cell.angle_alpha   90.00
_cell.angle_beta   90.00
_cell.angle_gamma   90.00
#
_symmetry.space_group_name_H-M   'P 1'
#
loop_
_entity.id
_entity.type
_entity.pdbx_description
1 polymer ?
#
loop_
_entity_poly.entity_id
_entity_poly.type
_entity_poly.pdbx_seq_one_letter_code
_entity_poly.pdbx_strand_id
1 'polypeptide(L)'
;MGVHGGQHVVFDFAGALELARRLWGLADGVDTFRGKRDTAATTALRHWQGRYATEFRSSVTAEQGSDTHLSTAMRDDARTLAALWSQAMAEEAKVRYADHVTEKKQHRGFFHRIEDAVFGSDDDYGPEPGPFTVPQPPAFTATGSLPVYD
;
A
#
# COMPACT_ATOMS: atom_id res chain seq x y z
N MET A 1 10.18 -34.00 -5.53
CA MET A 1 10.66 -32.66 -5.12
C MET A 1 9.55 -32.04 -4.30
N GLY A 2 9.79 -31.78 -3.02
CA GLY A 2 8.81 -31.10 -2.16
C GLY A 2 8.66 -29.67 -2.67
N VAL A 3 7.44 -29.29 -3.04
CA VAL A 3 7.10 -27.87 -3.18
C VAL A 3 7.10 -27.37 -1.75
N HIS A 4 8.03 -26.50 -1.39
CA HIS A 4 7.94 -25.72 -0.16
C HIS A 4 7.23 -24.42 -0.55
N GLY A 5 6.35 -23.86 0.30
CA GLY A 5 6.06 -22.45 0.19
C GLY A 5 7.39 -21.71 0.24
N GLY A 6 7.60 -20.71 -0.62
CA GLY A 6 8.88 -20.02 -0.69
C GLY A 6 9.28 -19.36 0.63
N GLN A 7 10.31 -18.51 0.59
CA GLN A 7 10.59 -17.66 1.75
C GLN A 7 9.40 -16.72 2.02
N HIS A 8 9.06 -16.58 3.30
CA HIS A 8 8.08 -15.59 3.77
C HIS A 8 8.49 -14.17 3.38
N VAL A 9 7.50 -13.33 3.10
CA VAL A 9 7.72 -11.95 2.70
C VAL A 9 8.16 -11.14 3.93
N VAL A 10 9.39 -10.61 3.90
CA VAL A 10 9.88 -9.68 4.93
C VAL A 10 9.38 -8.27 4.58
N PHE A 11 8.20 -7.91 5.08
CA PHE A 11 7.58 -6.61 4.81
C PHE A 11 7.00 -5.99 6.09
N ASP A 12 7.28 -4.70 6.33
CA ASP A 12 6.68 -3.95 7.43
C ASP A 12 5.28 -3.44 7.05
N PHE A 13 4.29 -4.32 7.22
CA PHE A 13 2.90 -4.04 6.86
C PHE A 13 2.33 -2.83 7.62
N ALA A 14 2.65 -2.68 8.90
CA ALA A 14 2.15 -1.59 9.72
C ALA A 14 2.86 -0.27 9.37
N GLY A 15 4.19 -0.30 9.24
CA GLY A 15 4.99 0.85 8.89
C GLY A 15 4.69 1.39 7.49
N ALA A 16 4.42 0.52 6.50
CA ALA A 16 4.04 0.96 5.15
C ALA A 16 2.76 1.79 5.14
N LEU A 17 1.71 1.35 5.85
CA LEU A 17 0.45 2.10 5.92
C LEU A 17 0.57 3.36 6.78
N GLU A 18 1.37 3.32 7.85
CA GLU A 18 1.66 4.50 8.65
C GLU A 18 2.41 5.57 7.84
N LEU A 19 3.40 5.17 7.03
CA LEU A 19 4.11 6.08 6.14
C LEU A 19 3.17 6.66 5.08
N ALA A 20 2.28 5.86 4.51
CA ALA A 20 1.27 6.34 3.55
C ALA A 20 0.35 7.41 4.16
N ARG A 21 -0.13 7.21 5.40
CA ARG A 21 -0.92 8.23 6.12
C ARG A 21 -0.14 9.53 6.33
N ARG A 22 1.13 9.43 6.73
CA ARG A 22 1.98 10.60 6.99
C ARG A 22 2.23 11.40 5.71
N LEU A 23 2.53 10.72 4.60
CA LEU A 23 2.71 11.38 3.30
C LEU A 23 1.43 12.08 2.86
N TRP A 24 0.28 11.44 3.02
CA TRP A 24 -1.00 12.03 2.68
C TRP A 24 -1.33 13.25 3.55
N GLY A 25 -1.14 13.14 4.87
CA GLY A 25 -1.32 14.26 5.80
C GLY A 25 -0.36 15.42 5.54
N LEU A 26 0.88 15.13 5.12
CA LEU A 26 1.85 16.15 4.73
C LEU A 26 1.41 16.86 3.44
N ALA A 27 0.88 16.13 2.46
CA ALA A 27 0.33 16.70 1.23
C ALA A 27 -0.85 17.65 1.52
N ASP A 28 -1.75 17.26 2.42
CA ASP A 28 -2.87 18.11 2.88
C ASP A 28 -2.35 19.38 3.61
N GLY A 29 -1.26 19.24 4.37
CA GLY A 29 -0.55 20.35 4.98
C GLY A 29 0.01 21.33 3.94
N VAL A 30 0.68 20.84 2.90
CA VAL A 30 1.20 21.65 1.79
C VAL A 30 0.06 22.43 1.11
N ASP A 31 -1.05 21.76 0.79
CA ASP A 31 -2.21 22.41 0.18
C ASP A 31 -2.83 23.50 1.09
N THR A 32 -2.89 23.24 2.39
CA THR A 32 -3.39 24.20 3.38
C THR A 32 -2.51 25.45 3.43
N PHE A 33 -1.18 25.29 3.44
CA PHE A 33 -0.26 26.43 3.46
C PHE A 33 -0.24 27.18 2.14
N ARG A 34 -0.34 26.49 1.00
CA ARG A 34 -0.50 27.10 -0.31
C ARG A 34 -1.72 28.02 -0.34
N GLY A 35 -2.90 27.55 0.08
CA GLY A 35 -4.11 28.38 0.10
C GLY A 35 -3.99 29.63 0.98
N LYS A 36 -3.27 29.54 2.12
CA LYS A 36 -2.97 30.70 2.97
C LYS A 36 -2.06 31.70 2.28
N ARG A 37 -0.99 31.22 1.62
CA ARG A 37 -0.06 32.07 0.86
C ARG A 37 -0.73 32.73 -0.32
N ASP A 38 -1.58 32.02 -1.06
CA ASP A 38 -2.34 32.55 -2.19
C ASP A 38 -3.25 33.71 -1.78
N THR A 39 -3.92 33.56 -0.62
CA THR A 39 -4.77 34.61 -0.04
C THR A 39 -3.94 35.84 0.35
N ALA A 40 -2.78 35.64 0.96
CA ALA A 40 -1.87 36.72 1.34
C ALA A 40 -1.29 37.43 0.10
N ALA A 41 -0.85 36.67 -0.91
CA ALA A 41 -0.32 37.19 -2.17
C ALA A 41 -1.37 38.01 -2.93
N THR A 42 -2.61 37.52 -2.99
CA THR A 42 -3.75 38.24 -3.58
C THR A 42 -3.99 39.56 -2.87
N THR A 43 -3.90 39.59 -1.55
CA THR A 43 -4.06 40.82 -0.76
C THR A 43 -2.94 41.82 -1.04
N ALA A 44 -1.68 41.37 -1.06
CA ALA A 44 -0.52 42.21 -1.35
C ALA A 44 -0.58 42.82 -2.77
N LEU A 45 -0.97 42.02 -3.76
CA LEU A 45 -1.02 42.43 -5.16
C LEU A 45 -2.17 43.39 -5.51
N ARG A 46 -3.17 43.60 -4.63
CA ARG A 46 -4.26 44.57 -4.88
C ARG A 46 -3.78 46.01 -4.98
N HIS A 47 -2.80 46.37 -4.16
CA HIS A 47 -2.31 47.74 -4.03
C HIS A 47 -0.89 47.93 -4.56
N TRP A 48 -0.20 46.82 -4.86
CA TRP A 48 1.18 46.83 -5.33
C TRP A 48 1.25 46.73 -6.86
N GLN A 49 1.81 47.77 -7.48
CA GLN A 49 1.97 47.87 -8.94
C GLN A 49 3.44 48.17 -9.32
N GLY A 50 3.76 48.02 -10.61
CA GLY A 50 5.08 48.25 -11.16
C GLY A 50 5.91 46.98 -11.32
N ARG A 51 7.18 47.13 -11.70
CA ARG A 51 8.10 46.02 -12.05
C ARG A 51 8.20 44.96 -10.93
N TYR A 52 8.41 45.37 -9.69
CA TYR A 52 8.57 44.45 -8.57
C TYR A 52 7.28 43.68 -8.24
N ALA A 53 6.10 44.26 -8.48
CA ALA A 53 4.83 43.55 -8.34
C ALA A 53 4.69 42.44 -9.40
N THR A 54 5.20 42.66 -10.62
CA THR A 54 5.26 41.63 -11.68
C THR A 54 6.24 40.52 -11.33
N GLU A 55 7.43 40.86 -10.84
CA GLU A 55 8.43 39.89 -10.38
C GLU A 55 7.86 39.03 -9.24
N PHE A 56 7.23 39.66 -8.23
CA PHE A 56 6.58 38.92 -7.15
C PHE A 56 5.45 38.01 -7.63
N ARG A 57 4.59 38.47 -8.56
CA ARG A 57 3.55 37.63 -9.16
C ARG A 57 4.16 36.40 -9.83
N SER A 58 5.27 36.57 -10.56
CA SER A 58 5.98 35.45 -11.17
C SER A 58 6.50 34.45 -10.12
N SER A 59 7.07 34.95 -9.02
CA SER A 59 7.54 34.09 -7.92
C SER A 59 6.39 33.32 -7.25
N VAL A 60 5.25 33.97 -6.99
CA VAL A 60 4.06 33.32 -6.41
C VAL A 60 3.55 32.22 -7.35
N THR A 61 3.44 32.47 -8.65
CA THR A 61 3.02 31.45 -9.62
C THR A 61 3.98 30.26 -9.65
N ALA A 62 5.30 30.51 -9.58
CA ALA A 62 6.30 29.44 -9.55
C ALA A 62 6.18 28.59 -8.26
N GLU A 63 6.01 29.24 -7.11
CA GLU A 63 5.80 28.58 -5.82
C GLU A 63 4.54 27.70 -5.83
N GLN A 64 3.41 28.23 -6.33
CA GLN A 64 2.16 27.47 -6.48
C GLN A 64 2.33 26.21 -7.33
N GLY A 65 3.12 26.31 -8.41
CA GLY A 65 3.48 25.17 -9.24
C GLY A 65 4.25 24.13 -8.44
N SER A 66 5.32 24.54 -7.75
CA SER A 66 6.13 23.65 -6.92
C SER A 66 5.32 22.97 -5.81
N ASP A 67 4.45 23.69 -5.11
CA ASP A 67 3.59 23.14 -4.06
C ASP A 67 2.61 22.09 -4.61
N THR A 68 2.04 22.35 -5.79
CA THR A 68 1.13 21.42 -6.47
C THR A 68 1.87 20.14 -6.86
N HIS A 69 3.07 20.27 -7.41
CA HIS A 69 3.91 19.11 -7.74
C HIS A 69 4.28 18.31 -6.49
N LEU A 70 4.67 18.99 -5.41
CA LEU A 70 5.09 18.35 -4.17
C LEU A 70 3.95 17.57 -3.52
N SER A 71 2.78 18.19 -3.35
CA SER A 71 1.60 17.55 -2.77
C SER A 71 1.09 16.38 -3.63
N THR A 72 1.18 16.49 -4.95
CA THR A 72 0.83 15.40 -5.87
C THR A 72 1.79 14.21 -5.71
N ALA A 73 3.10 14.46 -5.70
CA ALA A 73 4.10 13.40 -5.55
C ALA A 73 3.92 12.64 -4.22
N MET A 74 3.70 13.36 -3.11
CA MET A 74 3.43 12.72 -1.81
C MET A 74 2.19 11.83 -1.82
N ARG A 75 1.12 12.23 -2.53
CA ARG A 75 -0.10 11.41 -2.66
C ARG A 75 0.13 10.18 -3.52
N ASP A 76 0.92 10.29 -4.57
CA ASP A 76 1.25 9.17 -5.44
C ASP A 76 2.16 8.16 -4.72
N ASP A 77 3.14 8.63 -3.94
CA ASP A 77 3.97 7.77 -3.08
C ASP A 77 3.12 7.06 -2.02
N ALA A 78 2.18 7.76 -1.38
CA ALA A 78 1.26 7.16 -0.41
C ALA A 78 0.40 6.04 -1.03
N ARG A 79 -0.14 6.26 -2.24
CA ARG A 79 -0.88 5.24 -2.99
C ARG A 79 0.00 4.06 -3.39
N THR A 80 1.25 4.34 -3.78
CA THR A 80 2.22 3.30 -4.14
C THR A 80 2.53 2.39 -2.94
N LEU A 81 2.74 2.96 -1.75
CA LEU A 81 2.92 2.19 -0.52
C LEU A 81 1.71 1.31 -0.20
N ALA A 82 0.49 1.83 -0.36
CA ALA A 82 -0.73 1.05 -0.16
C ALA A 82 -0.87 -0.11 -1.17
N ALA A 83 -0.47 0.12 -2.44
CA ALA A 83 -0.46 -0.92 -3.46
C ALA A 83 0.57 -2.02 -3.15
N LEU A 84 1.79 -1.63 -2.73
CA LEU A 84 2.84 -2.57 -2.31
C LEU A 84 2.40 -3.39 -1.09
N TRP A 85 1.74 -2.76 -0.11
CA TRP A 85 1.15 -3.48 1.03
C TRP A 85 0.19 -4.58 0.56
N SER A 86 -0.69 -4.26 -0.38
CA SER A 86 -1.67 -5.21 -0.91
C SER A 86 -1.01 -6.37 -1.66
N GLN A 87 0.04 -6.09 -2.42
CA GLN A 87 0.82 -7.11 -3.14
C GLN A 87 1.57 -8.03 -2.17
N ALA A 88 2.27 -7.45 -1.19
CA ALA A 88 2.98 -8.20 -0.16
C ALA A 88 2.04 -9.09 0.66
N MET A 89 0.82 -8.62 0.99
CA MET A 89 -0.18 -9.42 1.69
C MET A 89 -0.62 -10.62 0.85
N ALA A 90 -0.84 -10.42 -0.46
CA ALA A 90 -1.24 -11.48 -1.36
C ALA A 90 -0.14 -12.54 -1.55
N GLU A 91 1.12 -12.11 -1.64
CA GLU A 91 2.27 -13.02 -1.74
C GLU A 91 2.45 -13.84 -0.45
N GLU A 92 2.44 -13.20 0.70
CA GLU A 92 2.57 -13.88 2.00
C GLU A 92 1.41 -14.86 2.24
N ALA A 93 0.19 -14.50 1.85
CA ALA A 93 -0.96 -15.41 1.94
C ALA A 93 -0.78 -16.65 1.06
N LYS A 94 -0.24 -16.50 -0.16
CA LYS A 94 0.07 -17.62 -1.07
C LYS A 94 1.17 -18.52 -0.51
N VAL A 95 2.21 -17.95 0.07
CA VAL A 95 3.30 -18.72 0.70
C VAL A 95 2.74 -19.57 1.84
N ARG A 96 1.96 -18.98 2.75
CA ARG A 96 1.31 -19.70 3.85
C ARG A 96 0.37 -20.81 3.38
N TYR A 97 -0.38 -20.57 2.31
CA TYR A 97 -1.23 -21.60 1.71
C TYR A 97 -0.40 -22.74 1.14
N ALA A 98 0.69 -22.44 0.42
CA ALA A 98 1.59 -23.47 -0.10
C ALA A 98 2.24 -24.29 1.02
N ASP A 99 2.63 -23.67 2.13
CA ASP A 99 3.15 -24.37 3.30
C ASP A 99 2.11 -25.29 3.93
N HIS A 100 0.88 -24.81 4.11
CA HIS A 100 -0.24 -25.62 4.61
C HIS A 100 -0.53 -26.85 3.74
N VAL A 101 -0.61 -26.64 2.42
CA VAL A 101 -0.81 -27.73 1.46
C VAL A 101 0.34 -28.73 1.53
N THR A 102 1.56 -28.25 1.72
CA THR A 102 2.76 -29.10 1.82
C THR A 102 2.75 -29.91 3.10
N GLU A 103 2.42 -29.30 4.23
CA GLU A 103 2.30 -29.98 5.53
C GLU A 103 1.23 -31.07 5.47
N LYS A 104 0.03 -30.75 4.96
CA LYS A 104 -1.05 -31.73 4.76
C LYS A 104 -0.63 -32.87 3.84
N LYS A 105 0.13 -32.59 2.77
CA LYS A 105 0.67 -33.62 1.86
C LYS A 105 1.77 -34.46 2.51
N GLN A 106 2.62 -33.89 3.36
CA GLN A 106 3.68 -34.62 4.05
C GLN A 106 3.13 -35.51 5.16
N HIS A 107 2.21 -34.99 6.00
CA HIS A 107 1.52 -35.79 7.01
C HIS A 107 0.72 -36.92 6.35
N ARG A 108 -0.03 -36.66 5.27
CA ARG A 108 -0.70 -37.72 4.52
C ARG A 108 0.26 -38.63 3.77
N GLY A 109 1.40 -38.17 3.24
CA GLY A 109 2.39 -39.06 2.61
C GLY A 109 2.92 -40.17 3.55
N PHE A 110 2.81 -39.96 4.87
CA PHE A 110 3.13 -40.94 5.89
C PHE A 110 1.92 -41.84 6.27
N PHE A 111 0.72 -41.28 6.43
CA PHE A 111 -0.49 -42.04 6.80
C PHE A 111 -1.20 -42.72 5.61
N HIS A 112 -1.26 -42.03 4.47
CA HIS A 112 -2.01 -42.39 3.27
C HIS A 112 -1.30 -43.39 2.36
N ARG A 113 0.02 -43.59 2.51
CA ARG A 113 0.73 -44.71 1.85
C ARG A 113 0.15 -46.08 2.26
N ILE A 114 -0.57 -46.14 3.38
CA ILE A 114 -1.27 -47.34 3.88
C ILE A 114 -2.74 -47.36 3.42
N GLU A 115 -3.42 -46.21 3.29
CA GLU A 115 -4.86 -46.11 2.92
C GLU A 115 -5.12 -45.99 1.41
N ASP A 116 -4.28 -45.30 0.63
CA ASP A 116 -4.43 -45.13 -0.83
C ASP A 116 -4.23 -46.42 -1.63
N ALA A 117 -3.60 -47.45 -1.03
CA ALA A 117 -3.60 -48.79 -1.61
C ALA A 117 -5.00 -49.43 -1.60
N VAL A 118 -5.96 -48.88 -0.84
CA VAL A 118 -7.27 -49.49 -0.58
C VAL A 118 -8.45 -48.58 -0.97
N PHE A 119 -8.38 -47.25 -0.80
CA PHE A 119 -9.59 -46.40 -0.86
C PHE A 119 -9.59 -45.17 -1.78
N GLY A 120 -8.48 -44.84 -2.45
CA GLY A 120 -8.41 -43.81 -3.52
C GLY A 120 -9.16 -42.50 -3.26
N SER A 121 -8.49 -41.48 -2.71
CA SER A 121 -9.16 -40.21 -2.37
C SER A 121 -8.92 -39.07 -3.37
N ASP A 122 -10.02 -38.42 -3.74
CA ASP A 122 -10.10 -37.07 -4.30
C ASP A 122 -9.93 -36.06 -3.15
N ASP A 123 -8.87 -35.24 -3.18
CA ASP A 123 -8.49 -34.37 -2.05
C ASP A 123 -8.80 -32.88 -2.29
N ASP A 124 -9.55 -32.28 -1.37
CA ASP A 124 -9.80 -30.84 -1.26
C ASP A 124 -8.83 -30.19 -0.24
N TYR A 125 -8.07 -29.19 -0.69
CA TYR A 125 -7.06 -28.48 0.10
C TYR A 125 -7.57 -27.14 0.67
N GLY A 126 -8.84 -26.82 0.42
CA GLY A 126 -9.44 -25.54 0.74
C GLY A 126 -9.20 -24.49 -0.34
N PRO A 127 -9.88 -23.33 -0.25
CA PRO A 127 -9.78 -22.29 -1.26
C PRO A 127 -8.42 -21.57 -1.19
N GLU A 128 -7.85 -21.28 -2.35
CA GLU A 128 -6.68 -20.41 -2.45
C GLU A 128 -7.01 -19.00 -1.91
N PRO A 129 -6.05 -18.33 -1.23
CA PRO A 129 -6.28 -17.00 -0.72
C PRO A 129 -6.57 -15.99 -1.84
N GLY A 130 -7.65 -15.23 -1.67
CA GLY A 130 -8.08 -14.18 -2.59
C GLY A 130 -7.19 -12.93 -2.55
N PRO A 131 -7.36 -12.00 -3.52
CA PRO A 131 -6.60 -10.77 -3.55
C PRO A 131 -6.97 -9.85 -2.37
N PHE A 132 -5.98 -9.17 -1.81
CA PHE A 132 -6.22 -8.09 -0.86
C PHE A 132 -6.63 -6.82 -1.60
N THR A 133 -7.53 -6.05 -1.00
CA THR A 133 -7.94 -4.75 -1.57
C THR A 133 -6.90 -3.70 -1.20
N VAL A 134 -6.58 -2.77 -2.09
CA VAL A 134 -5.63 -1.69 -1.77
C VAL A 134 -6.24 -0.73 -0.74
N PRO A 135 -5.58 -0.47 0.41
CA PRO A 135 -6.01 0.54 1.38
C PRO A 135 -6.18 1.91 0.74
N GLN A 136 -7.30 2.58 1.05
CA GLN A 136 -7.65 3.86 0.44
C GLN A 136 -7.31 5.06 1.34
N PRO A 137 -6.96 6.22 0.77
CA PRO A 137 -6.79 7.45 1.53
C PRO A 137 -8.10 7.95 2.16
N PRO A 138 -8.04 8.86 3.15
CA PRO A 138 -6.82 9.32 3.83
C PRO A 138 -6.38 8.36 4.95
N ALA A 139 -7.24 7.41 5.33
CA ALA A 139 -7.03 6.58 6.50
C ALA A 139 -6.01 5.45 6.27
N PHE A 140 -5.89 4.94 5.04
CA PHE A 140 -5.05 3.78 4.70
C PHE A 140 -5.22 2.65 5.73
N THR A 141 -6.47 2.30 6.02
CA THR A 141 -6.81 1.22 6.94
C THR A 141 -6.51 -0.11 6.26
N ALA A 142 -5.88 -1.03 6.98
CA ALA A 142 -5.65 -2.39 6.49
C ALA A 142 -6.99 -3.02 6.08
N THR A 143 -7.02 -3.59 4.88
CA THR A 143 -8.25 -4.13 4.26
C THR A 143 -8.42 -5.63 4.47
N GLY A 144 -7.48 -6.26 5.17
CA GLY A 144 -7.52 -7.69 5.46
C GLY A 144 -6.40 -8.11 6.42
N SER A 145 -6.51 -9.35 6.87
CA SER A 145 -5.51 -10.03 7.69
C SER A 145 -4.96 -11.23 6.93
N LEU A 146 -3.70 -11.58 7.19
CA LEU A 146 -3.11 -12.79 6.63
C LEU A 146 -3.89 -14.03 7.13
N PRO A 147 -4.12 -15.03 6.28
CA PRO A 147 -4.75 -16.26 6.71
C PRO A 147 -3.89 -16.96 7.76
N VAL A 148 -4.55 -17.55 8.74
CA VAL A 148 -3.97 -18.47 9.72
C VAL A 148 -4.53 -19.84 9.36
N TYR A 149 -3.63 -20.78 9.07
CA TYR A 149 -3.98 -22.16 8.79
C TYR A 149 -3.60 -22.98 10.03
N ASP A 150 -4.57 -23.72 10.57
CA ASP A 150 -4.40 -24.66 11.67
C ASP A 150 -4.03 -26.07 11.17
#